data_AF-A0A436BHT8-F1
#
_entry.id   AF-A0A436BHT8-F1
#
_cell.length_a   1.000
_cell.length_b   1.000
_cell.length_c   1.000
_cell.angle_alpha   90.00
_cell.angle_beta   90.00
_cell.angle_gamma   90.00
#
_symmetry.space_group_name_H-M   'P 1'
#
loop_
_entity.id
_entity.type
_entity.pdbx_description
1 polymer ?
#
loop_
_entity_poly.entity_id
_entity_poly.type
_entity_poly.pdbx_seq_one_letter_code
_entity_poly.pdbx_strand_id
1 'polypeptide(L)'
;AIAGAGITDLSAVFLDRTTPSYTALIDSEGELIVGFADMALYDLAFPKQIRRSRVREVIAAADAVFCDANLPTTALERLVALAAGKPVFAIAISPAKVVRLLPVLKELSLVFMNRREAMALAGVAANATEREVVDGLRCSGLVSGV
;
A
#
# COMPACT_ATOMS: atom_id res chain seq x y z
N ALA A 1 -13.75 -12.46 13.95
CA ALA A 1 -12.40 -11.86 14.02
C ALA A 1 -12.46 -10.34 13.87
N ILE A 2 -12.83 -9.79 12.69
CA ILE A 2 -12.82 -8.34 12.40
C ILE A 2 -13.67 -7.53 13.41
N ALA A 3 -14.95 -7.87 13.57
CA ALA A 3 -15.81 -7.19 14.56
C ALA A 3 -15.33 -7.38 16.01
N GLY A 4 -14.75 -8.54 16.33
CA GLY A 4 -14.17 -8.82 17.65
C GLY A 4 -12.91 -7.99 17.96
N ALA A 5 -12.24 -7.46 16.93
CA ALA A 5 -11.14 -6.51 17.04
C ALA A 5 -11.61 -5.04 17.03
N GLY A 6 -12.94 -4.78 17.06
CA GLY A 6 -13.50 -3.43 17.01
C GLY A 6 -13.41 -2.77 15.64
N ILE A 7 -13.12 -3.53 14.57
CA ILE A 7 -13.00 -3.01 13.22
C ILE A 7 -14.37 -3.09 12.54
N THR A 8 -14.83 -1.95 12.01
CA THR A 8 -16.01 -1.92 11.14
C THR A 8 -15.62 -2.37 9.75
N ASP A 9 -16.21 -3.47 9.28
CA ASP A 9 -15.95 -4.02 7.95
C ASP A 9 -16.78 -3.31 6.89
N LEU A 10 -16.11 -2.73 5.89
CA LEU A 10 -16.71 -2.04 4.76
C LEU A 10 -16.32 -2.68 3.42
N SER A 11 -15.98 -3.98 3.45
CA SER A 11 -15.51 -4.74 2.31
C SER A 11 -16.45 -4.66 1.10
N ALA A 12 -15.85 -4.51 -0.08
CA ALA A 12 -16.55 -4.72 -1.34
C ALA A 12 -16.58 -6.22 -1.66
N VAL A 13 -17.77 -6.82 -1.66
CA VAL A 13 -17.95 -8.26 -1.90
C VAL A 13 -18.29 -8.50 -3.38
N PHE A 14 -17.57 -9.43 -3.99
CA PHE A 14 -17.79 -9.90 -5.35
C PHE A 14 -18.22 -11.37 -5.28
N LEU A 15 -19.46 -11.68 -5.69
CA LEU A 15 -19.99 -13.05 -5.60
C LEU A 15 -19.40 -13.99 -6.66
N ASP A 16 -18.80 -13.41 -7.71
CA ASP A 16 -18.27 -14.10 -8.89
C ASP A 16 -16.74 -14.06 -8.96
N ARG A 17 -16.06 -13.70 -7.87
CA ARG A 17 -14.60 -13.63 -7.78
C ARG A 17 -14.09 -14.23 -6.48
N THR A 18 -12.86 -14.73 -6.52
CA THR A 18 -12.18 -15.25 -5.35
C THR A 18 -11.55 -14.11 -4.55
N THR A 19 -11.66 -14.15 -3.22
CA THR A 19 -10.89 -13.26 -2.33
C THR A 19 -9.40 -13.50 -2.55
N PRO A 20 -8.57 -12.44 -2.67
CA PRO A 20 -7.13 -12.57 -2.80
C PRO A 20 -6.51 -13.47 -1.74
N SER A 21 -5.57 -14.31 -2.15
CA SER A 21 -4.96 -15.30 -1.27
C SER A 21 -3.46 -15.44 -1.53
N TYR A 22 -2.72 -15.73 -0.47
CA TYR A 22 -1.30 -16.04 -0.54
C TYR A 22 -1.10 -17.46 0.01
N THR A 23 -0.55 -18.33 -0.83
CA THR A 23 -0.25 -19.72 -0.48
C THR A 23 1.26 -19.87 -0.45
N ALA A 24 1.82 -20.25 0.70
CA ALA A 24 3.23 -20.54 0.86
C ALA A 24 3.44 -22.03 1.14
N LEU A 25 4.44 -22.62 0.47
CA LEU A 25 5.01 -23.91 0.85
C LEU A 25 6.28 -23.62 1.66
N ILE A 26 6.32 -24.17 2.86
CA ILE A 26 7.41 -24.00 3.83
C ILE A 26 7.95 -25.39 4.14
N ASP A 27 9.28 -25.53 4.23
CA ASP A 27 9.92 -26.79 4.57
C ASP A 27 9.88 -27.10 6.08
N SER A 28 10.52 -28.20 6.47
CA SER A 28 10.62 -28.62 7.87
C SER A 28 11.47 -27.70 8.75
N GLU A 29 12.36 -26.91 8.14
CA GLU A 29 13.21 -25.94 8.84
C GLU A 29 12.52 -24.59 9.03
N GLY A 30 11.37 -24.36 8.38
CA GLY A 30 10.63 -23.10 8.42
C GLY A 30 11.01 -22.15 7.29
N GLU A 31 11.80 -22.60 6.31
CA GLU A 31 12.21 -21.79 5.16
C GLU A 31 11.16 -21.83 4.04
N LEU A 32 10.97 -20.69 3.39
CA LEU A 32 10.02 -20.55 2.29
C LEU A 32 10.56 -21.25 1.04
N ILE A 33 9.92 -22.36 0.64
CA ILE A 33 10.21 -23.06 -0.62
C ILE A 33 9.65 -22.24 -1.80
N VAL A 34 8.37 -21.89 -1.73
CA VAL A 34 7.67 -21.12 -2.77
C VAL A 34 6.46 -20.40 -2.22
N GLY A 35 6.19 -19.20 -2.73
CA GLY A 35 4.99 -18.43 -2.47
C GLY A 35 4.20 -18.18 -3.75
N PHE A 36 2.88 -18.34 -3.70
CA PHE A 36 1.95 -18.02 -4.77
C PHE A 36 0.95 -16.97 -4.29
N ALA A 37 0.93 -15.81 -4.95
CA ALA A 37 0.07 -14.69 -4.61
C ALA A 37 -0.99 -14.48 -5.70
N ASP A 38 -2.24 -14.86 -5.42
CA ASP A 38 -3.39 -14.49 -6.26
C ASP A 38 -3.98 -13.17 -5.76
N MET A 39 -3.51 -12.06 -6.34
CA MET A 39 -3.84 -10.69 -5.92
C MET A 39 -4.55 -9.89 -7.01
N ALA A 40 -4.92 -10.53 -8.13
CA ALA A 40 -5.42 -9.85 -9.33
C ALA A 40 -6.71 -9.06 -9.10
N LEU A 41 -7.52 -9.46 -8.11
CA LEU A 41 -8.76 -8.74 -7.78
C LEU A 41 -8.48 -7.28 -7.38
N TYR A 42 -7.35 -6.99 -6.74
CA TYR A 42 -7.00 -5.62 -6.35
C TYR A 42 -6.83 -4.70 -7.56
N ASP A 43 -6.10 -5.15 -8.57
CA ASP A 43 -5.90 -4.39 -9.80
C ASP A 43 -7.21 -4.19 -10.58
N LEU A 44 -8.11 -5.18 -10.55
CA LEU A 44 -9.41 -5.11 -11.22
C LEU A 44 -10.44 -4.23 -10.49
N ALA A 45 -10.52 -4.34 -9.17
CA ALA A 45 -11.62 -3.83 -8.38
C ALA A 45 -11.38 -2.42 -7.85
N PHE A 46 -10.21 -2.15 -7.27
CA PHE A 46 -9.96 -0.91 -6.51
C PHE A 46 -10.18 0.38 -7.31
N PRO A 47 -9.76 0.50 -8.59
CA PRO A 47 -9.98 1.72 -9.37
C PRO A 47 -11.47 2.10 -9.50
N LYS A 48 -12.37 1.11 -9.48
CA LYS A 48 -13.83 1.33 -9.49
C LYS A 48 -14.39 1.49 -8.07
N GLN A 49 -13.96 0.66 -7.12
CA GLN A 49 -14.49 0.69 -5.75
C GLN A 49 -14.20 2.01 -5.03
N ILE A 50 -13.03 2.61 -5.24
CA ILE A 50 -12.66 3.90 -4.62
C ILE A 50 -13.59 5.05 -5.02
N ARG A 51 -14.37 4.91 -6.10
CA ARG A 51 -15.30 5.92 -6.60
C ARG A 51 -16.67 5.90 -5.91
N ARG A 52 -16.96 4.86 -5.11
CA ARG A 52 -18.26 4.70 -4.47
C ARG A 52 -18.51 5.80 -3.43
N SER A 53 -19.76 6.25 -3.31
CA SER A 53 -20.14 7.29 -2.33
C SER A 53 -19.75 6.93 -0.91
N ARG A 54 -19.95 5.66 -0.53
CA ARG A 54 -19.64 5.16 0.80
C ARG A 54 -18.15 5.31 1.17
N VAL A 55 -17.24 5.09 0.22
CA VAL A 55 -15.80 5.27 0.44
C VAL A 55 -15.49 6.74 0.72
N ARG A 56 -16.05 7.65 -0.08
CA ARG A 56 -15.91 9.10 0.12
C ARG A 56 -16.44 9.52 1.49
N GLU A 57 -17.62 9.06 1.88
CA GLU A 57 -18.24 9.40 3.18
C GLU A 57 -17.36 8.96 4.36
N VAL A 58 -16.82 7.74 4.29
CA VAL A 58 -16.02 7.18 5.38
C VAL A 58 -14.66 7.88 5.48
N ILE A 59 -14.00 8.17 4.35
CA ILE A 59 -12.76 8.96 4.35
C ILE A 59 -13.02 10.39 4.86
N ALA A 60 -14.15 10.99 4.50
CA ALA A 60 -14.55 12.31 4.98
C ALA A 60 -14.82 12.34 6.50
N ALA A 61 -15.23 11.21 7.09
CA ALA A 61 -15.46 11.08 8.53
C ALA A 61 -14.23 10.63 9.33
N ALA A 62 -13.24 9.99 8.70
CA ALA A 62 -12.04 9.50 9.38
C ALA A 62 -11.06 10.63 9.74
N ASP A 63 -10.27 10.47 10.80
CA ASP A 63 -9.22 11.43 11.17
C ASP A 63 -7.94 11.27 10.33
N ALA A 64 -7.69 10.04 9.84
CA ALA A 64 -6.56 9.69 8.99
C ALA A 64 -6.90 8.50 8.09
N VAL A 65 -6.08 8.29 7.06
CA VAL A 65 -6.19 7.16 6.14
C VAL A 65 -4.94 6.31 6.22
N PHE A 66 -5.10 4.99 6.29
CA PHE A 66 -3.99 4.04 6.17
C PHE A 66 -4.23 3.12 4.98
N CYS A 67 -3.24 3.03 4.10
CA CYS A 67 -3.28 2.18 2.91
C CYS A 67 -1.99 1.41 2.72
N ASP A 68 -1.92 0.62 1.65
CA ASP A 68 -0.73 -0.10 1.28
C ASP A 68 -0.48 -0.03 -0.23
N ALA A 69 0.69 -0.48 -0.65
CA ALA A 69 1.08 -0.56 -2.04
C ALA A 69 0.44 -1.75 -2.80
N ASN A 70 -0.48 -2.52 -2.19
CA ASN A 70 -1.32 -3.45 -2.95
C ASN A 70 -2.33 -2.71 -3.82
N LEU A 71 -2.73 -1.49 -3.42
CA LEU A 71 -3.60 -0.65 -4.24
C LEU A 71 -2.89 -0.25 -5.55
N PRO A 72 -3.60 -0.28 -6.69
CA PRO A 72 -3.09 0.30 -7.93
C PRO A 72 -2.86 1.81 -7.77
N THR A 73 -1.89 2.37 -8.50
CA THR A 73 -1.58 3.80 -8.51
C THR A 73 -2.82 4.68 -8.71
N THR A 74 -3.70 4.32 -9.65
CA THR A 74 -4.93 5.10 -9.91
C THR A 74 -5.91 5.10 -8.74
N ALA A 75 -5.90 4.06 -7.90
CA ALA A 75 -6.69 4.00 -6.68
C ALA A 75 -6.04 4.83 -5.57
N LEU A 76 -4.70 4.78 -5.45
CA LEU A 76 -3.91 5.58 -4.51
C LEU A 76 -4.10 7.09 -4.76
N GLU A 77 -3.97 7.54 -6.01
CA GLU A 77 -4.20 8.95 -6.40
C GLU A 77 -5.59 9.44 -5.99
N ARG A 78 -6.61 8.59 -6.21
CA ARG A 78 -7.97 8.94 -5.81
C ARG A 78 -8.15 8.94 -4.29
N LEU A 79 -7.51 8.00 -3.59
CA LEU A 79 -7.56 7.90 -2.14
C LEU A 79 -6.97 9.17 -1.49
N VAL A 80 -5.77 9.60 -1.91
CA VAL A 80 -5.14 10.81 -1.36
C VAL A 80 -5.94 12.08 -1.69
N ALA A 81 -6.54 12.15 -2.88
CA ALA A 81 -7.43 13.25 -3.23
C ALA A 81 -8.69 13.29 -2.34
N LEU A 82 -9.25 12.14 -1.96
CA LEU A 82 -10.39 12.04 -1.05
C LEU A 82 -10.04 12.36 0.39
N ALA A 83 -8.78 12.11 0.81
CA ALA A 83 -8.31 12.44 2.15
C ALA A 83 -8.30 13.96 2.41
N ALA A 84 -8.25 14.80 1.35
CA ALA A 84 -8.45 16.25 1.41
C ALA A 84 -7.58 16.96 2.47
N GLY A 85 -6.30 16.59 2.55
CA GLY A 85 -5.32 17.18 3.48
C GLY A 85 -5.22 16.48 4.84
N LYS A 86 -6.06 15.47 5.11
CA LYS A 86 -5.88 14.60 6.28
C LYS A 86 -4.64 13.73 6.14
N PRO A 87 -4.02 13.30 7.26
CA PRO A 87 -2.87 12.43 7.22
C PRO A 87 -3.16 11.12 6.47
N VAL A 88 -2.26 10.79 5.53
CA VAL A 88 -2.29 9.50 4.81
C VAL A 88 -0.99 8.75 5.11
N PHE A 89 -1.15 7.53 5.60
CA PHE A 89 -0.06 6.62 5.94
C PHE A 89 -0.06 5.47 4.91
N ALA A 90 1.12 4.94 4.55
CA ALA A 90 1.21 3.82 3.62
C ALA A 90 2.20 2.74 4.05
N ILE A 91 1.90 1.48 3.74
CA ILE A 91 2.86 0.36 3.83
C ILE A 91 3.40 0.02 2.44
N ALA A 92 4.72 -0.17 2.33
CA ALA A 92 5.41 -0.42 1.07
C ALA A 92 5.18 -1.82 0.46
N ILE A 93 4.89 -2.83 1.29
CA ILE A 93 4.56 -4.24 0.95
C ILE A 93 5.69 -5.04 0.28
N SER A 94 6.28 -4.53 -0.80
CA SER A 94 7.43 -5.16 -1.46
C SER A 94 8.17 -4.16 -2.36
N PRO A 95 9.44 -4.44 -2.74
CA PRO A 95 10.19 -3.60 -3.67
C PRO A 95 9.49 -3.39 -5.02
N ALA A 96 8.74 -4.38 -5.49
CA ALA A 96 8.00 -4.29 -6.76
C ALA A 96 6.71 -3.46 -6.65
N LYS A 97 6.10 -3.38 -5.46
CA LYS A 97 4.83 -2.68 -5.25
C LYS A 97 5.02 -1.25 -4.77
N VAL A 98 6.03 -0.99 -3.95
CA VAL A 98 6.27 0.33 -3.34
C VAL A 98 6.36 1.46 -4.36
N VAL A 99 6.87 1.19 -5.56
CA VAL A 99 6.96 2.17 -6.66
C VAL A 99 5.59 2.71 -7.10
N ARG A 100 4.49 2.02 -6.79
CA ARG A 100 3.12 2.50 -7.02
C ARG A 100 2.78 3.74 -6.21
N LEU A 101 3.49 4.00 -5.12
CA LEU A 101 3.34 5.17 -4.25
C LEU A 101 4.02 6.43 -4.82
N LEU A 102 4.93 6.30 -5.81
CA LEU A 102 5.69 7.43 -6.36
C LEU A 102 4.82 8.64 -6.76
N PRO A 103 3.67 8.45 -7.46
CA PRO A 103 2.86 9.59 -7.90
C PRO A 103 2.13 10.31 -6.76
N VAL A 104 2.04 9.70 -5.58
CA VAL A 104 1.34 10.24 -4.41
C VAL A 104 2.28 10.45 -3.22
N LEU A 105 3.59 10.37 -3.41
CA LEU A 105 4.56 10.29 -2.32
C LEU A 105 4.59 11.56 -1.46
N LYS A 106 4.27 12.72 -2.07
CA LYS A 106 4.25 14.04 -1.43
C LYS A 106 3.04 14.22 -0.52
N GLU A 107 1.98 13.48 -0.79
CA GLU A 107 0.72 13.49 -0.07
C GLU A 107 0.75 12.56 1.15
N LEU A 108 1.75 11.67 1.25
CA LEU A 108 1.89 10.72 2.35
C LEU A 108 2.63 11.37 3.52
N SER A 109 2.01 11.28 4.70
CA SER A 109 2.59 11.75 5.96
C SER A 109 3.72 10.85 6.45
N LEU A 110 3.63 9.54 6.19
CA LEU A 110 4.63 8.54 6.56
C LEU A 110 4.46 7.27 5.72
N VAL A 111 5.58 6.71 5.29
CA VAL A 111 5.63 5.40 4.62
C VAL A 111 6.43 4.41 5.48
N PHE A 112 5.83 3.26 5.77
CA PHE A 112 6.47 2.14 6.47
C PHE A 112 7.09 1.19 5.46
N MET A 113 8.42 1.00 5.55
CA MET A 113 9.18 0.23 4.58
C MET A 113 10.47 -0.36 5.15
N ASN A 114 10.88 -1.50 4.64
CA ASN A 114 12.24 -2.01 4.89
C ASN A 114 13.26 -1.36 3.94
N ARG A 115 14.55 -1.65 4.16
CA ARG A 115 15.65 -1.11 3.33
C ARG A 115 15.50 -1.43 1.83
N ARG A 116 15.03 -2.63 1.47
CA ARG A 116 14.90 -3.04 0.05
C ARG A 116 13.80 -2.25 -0.65
N GLU A 117 12.70 -2.00 0.04
CA GLU A 117 11.60 -1.15 -0.43
C GLU A 117 12.04 0.31 -0.53
N ALA A 118 12.76 0.83 0.47
CA ALA A 118 13.30 2.19 0.44
C ALA A 118 14.23 2.43 -0.76
N MET A 119 15.13 1.48 -1.05
CA MET A 119 16.01 1.56 -2.23
C MET A 119 15.21 1.54 -3.54
N ALA A 120 14.21 0.67 -3.65
CA ALA A 120 13.36 0.59 -4.84
C ALA A 120 12.55 1.87 -5.05
N LEU A 121 12.03 2.45 -3.97
CA LEU A 121 11.28 3.71 -4.00
C LEU A 121 12.18 4.91 -4.31
N ALA A 122 13.40 4.93 -3.80
CA ALA A 122 14.39 5.98 -4.06
C ALA A 122 14.99 5.92 -5.49
N GLY A 123 14.82 4.78 -6.18
CA GLY A 123 15.38 4.58 -7.53
C GLY A 123 16.92 4.50 -7.56
N VAL A 124 17.54 4.03 -6.47
CA VAL A 124 19.02 3.97 -6.33
C VAL A 124 19.58 2.58 -6.59
N ALA A 125 20.89 2.49 -6.82
CA ALA A 125 21.59 1.23 -7.02
C ALA A 125 21.60 0.35 -5.75
N ALA A 126 21.76 -0.97 -5.92
CA ALA A 126 21.72 -1.94 -4.82
C ALA A 126 22.84 -1.76 -3.77
N ASN A 127 23.95 -1.11 -4.15
CA ASN A 127 25.07 -0.78 -3.28
C ASN A 127 25.01 0.64 -2.71
N ALA A 128 23.89 1.34 -2.86
CA ALA A 128 23.71 2.68 -2.34
C ALA A 128 23.87 2.72 -0.81
N THR A 129 24.55 3.74 -0.35
CA THR A 129 24.64 4.12 1.05
C THR A 129 23.28 4.57 1.58
N GLU A 130 23.07 4.49 2.89
CA GLU A 130 21.81 4.95 3.50
C GLU A 130 21.53 6.42 3.22
N ARG A 131 22.58 7.23 3.12
CA ARG A 131 22.47 8.65 2.80
C ARG A 131 21.92 8.86 1.38
N GLU A 132 22.44 8.12 0.40
CA GLU A 132 21.93 8.19 -0.99
C GLU A 132 20.47 7.75 -1.08
N VAL A 133 20.06 6.74 -0.32
CA VAL A 133 18.65 6.31 -0.25
C VAL A 133 17.77 7.43 0.32
N VAL A 134 18.16 8.00 1.47
CA VAL A 134 17.40 9.09 2.11
C VAL A 134 17.32 10.32 1.22
N ASP A 135 18.41 10.69 0.56
CA ASP A 135 18.45 11.83 -0.36
C ASP A 135 17.57 11.57 -1.58
N GLY A 136 17.58 10.35 -2.14
CA GLY A 136 16.67 9.92 -3.20
C GLY A 136 15.19 10.03 -2.80
N LEU A 137 14.82 9.52 -1.62
CA LEU A 137 13.45 9.61 -1.10
C LEU A 137 12.98 11.05 -0.90
N ARG A 138 13.85 11.92 -0.36
CA ARG A 138 13.56 13.35 -0.20
C ARG A 138 13.38 14.04 -1.54
N CYS A 139 14.22 13.73 -2.53
CA CYS A 139 14.09 14.24 -3.90
C CYS A 139 12.78 13.78 -4.57
N SER A 140 12.32 12.56 -4.28
CA SER A 140 11.02 12.05 -4.72
C SER A 140 9.83 12.69 -3.98
N GLY A 141 10.09 13.50 -2.95
CA GLY A 141 9.08 14.27 -2.23
C GLY A 141 8.52 13.59 -0.99
N LEU A 142 9.11 12.48 -0.52
CA LEU A 142 8.69 11.85 0.72
C LEU A 142 9.02 12.74 1.92
N VAL A 143 8.02 12.98 2.77
CA VAL A 143 8.17 13.81 3.97
C VAL A 143 8.74 13.03 5.16
N SER A 144 8.32 11.78 5.34
CA SER A 144 8.77 10.91 6.43
C SER A 144 8.67 9.43 6.06
N GLY A 145 9.56 8.61 6.62
CA GLY A 145 9.55 7.15 6.45
C GLY A 145 10.19 6.44 7.64
N VAL A 146 9.76 5.21 7.89
CA VAL A 146 10.34 4.29 8.90
C VAL A 146 10.53 2.90 8.33
#